data_AF-A0A392RBH5-F1
#
_entry.id   AF-A0A392RBH5-F1
#
_cell.length_a   1.000
_cell.length_b   1.000
_cell.length_c   1.000
_cell.angle_alpha   90.00
_cell.angle_beta   90.00
_cell.angle_gamma   90.00
#
_symmetry.space_group_name_H-M   'P 1'
#
loop_
_entity.id
_entity.type
_entity.pdbx_description
1 polymer ?
#
loop_
_entity_poly.entity_id
_entity_poly.type
_entity_poly.pdbx_seq_one_letter_code
_entity_poly.pdbx_strand_id
1 'polypeptide(L)'
;MKYFPADVRNRKVVEFMELKQGNLSVAEYAAKFESLCAFSPHYNTVEAEYVKCVKFESGLRPDIKQPIGFSEIRDFPTLVNKSRICDEDGRAKSNYYKAVNDKK
;
A
#
# COMPACT_ATOMS: atom_id res chain seq x y z
N MET A 1 -2.37 -24.36 13.28
CA MET A 1 -3.08 -23.41 12.38
C MET A 1 -4.38 -22.97 13.06
N LYS A 2 -4.61 -21.65 13.23
CA LYS A 2 -5.88 -21.14 13.78
C LYS A 2 -6.96 -21.23 12.70
N TYR A 3 -7.97 -22.08 12.92
CA TYR A 3 -9.10 -22.22 12.01
C TYR A 3 -10.04 -21.04 12.20
N PHE A 4 -9.94 -20.01 11.36
CA PHE A 4 -10.92 -18.93 11.36
C PHE A 4 -12.21 -19.41 10.69
N PRO A 5 -13.38 -19.13 11.27
CA PRO A 5 -14.67 -19.36 10.61
C PRO A 5 -14.72 -18.78 9.19
N ALA A 6 -15.42 -19.44 8.28
CA ALA A 6 -15.42 -19.07 6.85
C ALA A 6 -15.93 -17.64 6.62
N ASP A 7 -16.89 -17.18 7.42
CA ASP A 7 -17.41 -15.81 7.41
C ASP A 7 -16.34 -14.76 7.78
N VAL A 8 -15.44 -15.10 8.71
CA VAL A 8 -14.33 -14.21 9.11
C VAL A 8 -13.31 -14.11 7.98
N ARG A 9 -12.97 -15.24 7.34
CA ARG A 9 -12.06 -15.24 6.20
C ARG A 9 -12.62 -14.47 5.01
N ASN A 10 -13.89 -14.70 4.67
CA ASN A 10 -14.54 -14.00 3.55
C ASN A 10 -14.58 -12.47 3.80
N ARG A 11 -14.89 -12.04 5.02
CA ARG A 11 -14.83 -10.60 5.38
C ARG A 11 -13.42 -10.02 5.20
N LYS A 12 -12.38 -10.76 5.58
CA LYS A 12 -10.98 -10.32 5.41
C LYS A 12 -10.56 -10.25 3.94
N VAL A 13 -11.04 -11.15 3.09
CA VAL A 13 -10.80 -11.10 1.63
C VAL A 13 -11.49 -9.88 1.02
N VAL A 14 -12.74 -9.58 1.40
CA VAL A 14 -13.43 -8.36 0.94
C VAL A 14 -12.67 -7.10 1.38
N GLU A 15 -12.26 -7.05 2.65
CA GLU A 15 -11.45 -5.94 3.18
C GLU A 15 -10.14 -5.75 2.40
N PHE A 16 -9.48 -6.85 1.99
CA PHE A 16 -8.27 -6.82 1.17
C PHE A 16 -8.53 -6.26 -0.23
N MET A 17 -9.62 -6.70 -0.87
CA MET A 17 -9.97 -6.26 -2.23
C MET A 17 -10.31 -4.77 -2.29
N GLU A 18 -10.98 -4.25 -1.26
CA GLU A 18 -11.35 -2.84 -1.17
C GLU A 18 -10.26 -1.96 -0.55
N LEU A 19 -9.17 -2.56 -0.05
CA LEU A 19 -8.10 -1.83 0.61
C LEU A 19 -7.50 -0.77 -0.31
N LYS A 20 -7.52 0.47 0.17
CA LYS A 20 -6.86 1.65 -0.39
C LYS A 20 -6.06 2.32 0.71
N GLN A 21 -5.00 3.01 0.34
CA GLN A 21 -4.16 3.77 1.25
C GLN A 21 -4.98 4.85 1.98
N GLY A 22 -5.80 5.61 1.24
CA GLY A 22 -6.57 6.71 1.82
C GLY A 22 -5.66 7.69 2.58
N ASN A 23 -6.03 8.02 3.81
CA ASN A 23 -5.26 8.93 4.67
C ASN A 23 -4.09 8.26 5.41
N LEU A 24 -3.91 6.94 5.26
CA LEU A 24 -2.81 6.22 5.90
C LEU A 24 -1.47 6.64 5.29
N SER A 25 -0.43 6.60 6.11
CA SER A 25 0.93 6.53 5.57
C SER A 25 1.12 5.24 4.76
N VAL A 26 2.08 5.22 3.84
CA VAL A 26 2.43 4.00 3.09
C VAL A 26 2.84 2.89 4.04
N ALA A 27 3.51 3.22 5.16
CA ALA A 27 3.92 2.23 6.15
C ALA A 27 2.71 1.53 6.80
N GLU A 28 1.69 2.29 7.23
CA GLU A 28 0.46 1.74 7.80
C GLU A 28 -0.36 0.96 6.76
N TYR A 29 -0.44 1.49 5.54
CA TYR A 29 -1.09 0.80 4.42
C TYR A 29 -0.40 -0.54 4.11
N ALA A 30 0.93 -0.58 4.06
CA ALA A 30 1.69 -1.81 3.82
C ALA A 30 1.50 -2.84 4.93
N ALA A 31 1.56 -2.43 6.19
CA ALA A 31 1.30 -3.32 7.32
C ALA A 31 -0.12 -3.93 7.25
N LYS A 32 -1.12 -3.10 6.93
CA LYS A 32 -2.50 -3.58 6.75
C LYS A 32 -2.64 -4.50 5.53
N PHE A 33 -1.97 -4.16 4.44
CA PHE A 33 -1.94 -4.97 3.22
C PHE A 33 -1.38 -6.36 3.50
N GLU A 34 -0.21 -6.47 4.15
CA GLU A 34 0.40 -7.77 4.47
C GLU A 34 -0.46 -8.59 5.43
N SER A 35 -1.03 -7.95 6.46
CA SER A 35 -1.93 -8.60 7.41
C SER A 35 -3.14 -9.23 6.71
N LEU A 36 -3.73 -8.54 5.73
CA LEU A 36 -4.88 -9.02 4.97
C LEU A 36 -4.48 -9.99 3.85
N CYS A 37 -3.32 -9.80 3.24
CA CYS A 37 -2.75 -10.70 2.22
C CYS A 37 -2.54 -12.12 2.76
N ALA A 38 -2.23 -12.27 4.05
CA ALA A 38 -2.11 -13.56 4.73
C ALA A 38 -3.40 -14.41 4.70
N PHE A 39 -4.56 -13.77 4.52
CA PHE A 39 -5.86 -14.45 4.39
C PHE A 39 -6.24 -14.75 2.93
N SER A 40 -5.41 -14.35 1.97
CA SER A 40 -5.66 -14.47 0.53
C SER A 40 -4.55 -15.29 -0.13
N PRO A 41 -4.67 -16.64 -0.17
CA PRO A 41 -3.63 -17.52 -0.72
C PRO A 41 -3.19 -17.13 -2.13
N HIS A 42 -4.10 -16.62 -2.96
CA HIS A 42 -3.82 -16.18 -4.34
C HIS A 42 -2.83 -15.01 -4.47
N TYR A 43 -2.52 -14.29 -3.39
CA TYR A 43 -1.59 -13.16 -3.38
C TYR A 43 -0.34 -13.41 -2.52
N ASN A 44 -0.29 -14.55 -1.83
CA ASN A 44 0.74 -14.87 -0.84
C ASN A 44 1.68 -16.00 -1.29
N THR A 45 1.83 -16.19 -2.60
CA THR A 45 2.81 -17.11 -3.18
C THR A 45 3.85 -16.33 -3.99
N VAL A 46 5.00 -16.96 -4.26
CA VAL A 46 6.08 -16.34 -5.03
C VAL A 46 5.64 -16.05 -6.47
N GLU A 47 4.86 -16.95 -7.05
CA GLU A 47 4.29 -16.83 -8.40
C GLU A 47 3.28 -15.67 -8.50
N ALA A 48 2.70 -15.26 -7.37
CA ALA A 48 1.74 -14.17 -7.29
C ALA A 48 2.40 -12.80 -6.99
N GLU A 49 3.73 -12.71 -6.87
CA GLU A 49 4.40 -11.46 -6.49
C GLU A 49 4.10 -10.30 -7.44
N TYR A 50 4.07 -10.57 -8.75
CA TYR A 50 3.68 -9.57 -9.75
C TYR A 50 2.27 -9.04 -9.47
N VAL A 51 1.31 -9.94 -9.26
CA VAL A 51 -0.10 -9.59 -9.01
C VAL A 51 -0.26 -8.87 -7.66
N LYS A 52 0.54 -9.26 -6.66
CA LYS A 52 0.63 -8.58 -5.36
C LYS A 52 1.12 -7.15 -5.51
N CYS A 53 2.16 -6.92 -6.32
CA CYS A 53 2.67 -5.57 -6.63
C CYS A 53 1.62 -4.71 -7.31
N VAL A 54 0.96 -5.22 -8.36
CA VAL A 54 -0.11 -4.51 -9.08
C VAL A 54 -1.27 -4.16 -8.14
N LYS A 55 -1.67 -5.10 -7.27
CA LYS A 55 -2.73 -4.86 -6.28
C LYS A 55 -2.32 -3.79 -5.27
N PHE A 56 -1.09 -3.83 -4.75
CA PHE A 56 -0.59 -2.80 -3.84
C PHE A 56 -0.57 -1.42 -4.49
N GLU A 57 0.00 -1.32 -5.70
CA GLU A 57 0.09 -0.09 -6.49
C GLU A 57 -1.30 0.50 -6.79
N SER A 58 -2.29 -0.36 -7.07
CA SER A 58 -3.66 0.07 -7.36
C SER A 58 -4.34 0.80 -6.19
N GLY A 59 -3.95 0.48 -4.95
CA GLY A 59 -4.51 1.07 -3.74
C GLY A 59 -3.76 2.32 -3.25
N LEU A 60 -2.61 2.65 -3.84
CA LEU A 60 -1.86 3.87 -3.51
C LEU A 60 -2.63 5.13 -3.90
N ARG A 61 -2.41 6.22 -3.15
CA ARG A 61 -2.95 7.53 -3.53
C ARG A 61 -2.31 8.03 -4.83
N PRO A 62 -3.02 8.85 -5.63
CA PRO A 62 -2.53 9.30 -6.94
C PRO A 62 -1.16 9.98 -6.95
N ASP A 63 -0.86 10.78 -5.92
CA ASP A 63 0.39 11.53 -5.76
C ASP A 63 1.62 10.61 -5.61
N ILE A 64 1.44 9.42 -5.05
CA ILE A 64 2.48 8.40 -4.92
C ILE A 64 2.40 7.39 -6.06
N LYS A 65 1.18 7.03 -6.49
CA LYS A 65 0.97 6.02 -7.52
C LYS A 65 1.62 6.41 -8.84
N GLN A 66 1.57 7.67 -9.26
CA GLN A 66 2.20 8.11 -10.50
C GLN A 66 3.71 7.87 -10.54
N PRO A 67 4.53 8.41 -9.62
CA PRO A 67 5.98 8.18 -9.65
C PRO A 67 6.35 6.70 -9.49
N ILE A 68 5.57 5.94 -8.71
CA ILE A 68 5.78 4.50 -8.55
C ILE A 68 5.46 3.72 -9.83
N GLY A 69 4.36 4.05 -10.51
CA GLY A 69 3.96 3.41 -11.76
C GLY A 69 5.00 3.59 -12.87
N PHE A 70 5.65 4.76 -12.95
CA PHE A 70 6.74 5.00 -13.89
C PHE A 70 8.00 4.16 -13.60
N SER A 71 8.17 3.68 -12.37
CA SER A 71 9.33 2.87 -11.99
C SER A 71 9.15 1.38 -12.31
N GLU A 72 7.95 0.95 -12.72
CA GLU A 72 7.59 -0.42 -13.12
C GLU A 72 8.10 -1.53 -12.18
N ILE A 73 8.10 -1.27 -10.88
CA ILE A 73 8.67 -2.17 -9.87
C ILE A 73 7.76 -3.39 -9.70
N ARG A 74 8.34 -4.59 -9.77
CA ARG A 74 7.64 -5.88 -9.61
C ARG A 74 8.28 -6.79 -8.54
N ASP A 75 9.08 -6.18 -7.67
CA ASP A 75 9.58 -6.76 -6.42
C ASP A 75 8.86 -6.07 -5.26
N PHE A 76 8.15 -6.83 -4.42
CA PHE A 76 7.26 -6.25 -3.43
C PHE A 76 8.00 -5.45 -2.33
N PRO A 77 9.11 -5.93 -1.75
CA PRO A 77 9.90 -5.16 -0.79
C PRO A 77 10.40 -3.82 -1.36
N THR A 78 10.93 -3.82 -2.58
CA THR A 78 11.41 -2.60 -3.24
C THR A 78 10.26 -1.63 -3.51
N LEU A 79 9.11 -2.15 -3.98
CA LEU A 79 7.91 -1.34 -4.24
C LEU A 79 7.45 -0.61 -2.97
N VAL A 80 7.36 -1.33 -1.84
CA VAL A 80 6.96 -0.75 -0.55
C VAL A 80 7.96 0.31 -0.10
N ASN A 81 9.25 0.04 -0.19
CA ASN A 81 10.29 0.99 0.22
C ASN A 81 10.27 2.28 -0.61
N LYS A 82 10.20 2.18 -1.95
CA LYS A 82 10.11 3.36 -2.81
C LYS A 82 8.82 4.15 -2.58
N SER A 83 7.70 3.45 -2.40
CA SER A 83 6.42 4.09 -2.08
C SER A 83 6.50 4.87 -0.78
N ARG A 84 7.20 4.34 0.24
CA ARG A 84 7.40 5.01 1.53
C ARG A 84 8.23 6.28 1.38
N ILE A 85 9.31 6.24 0.59
CA ILE A 85 10.14 7.42 0.30
C ILE A 85 9.31 8.51 -0.38
N CYS A 86 8.54 8.15 -1.42
CA CYS A 86 7.67 9.12 -2.11
C CYS A 86 6.63 9.77 -1.18
N ASP A 87 6.06 8.99 -0.25
CA ASP A 87 5.09 9.47 0.73
C ASP A 87 5.72 10.44 1.74
N GLU A 88 6.93 10.14 2.21
CA GLU A 88 7.70 11.02 3.10
C GLU A 88 8.11 12.33 2.41
N ASP A 89 8.63 12.25 1.18
CA ASP A 89 9.01 13.42 0.38
C ASP A 89 7.81 14.32 0.09
N GLY A 90 6.67 13.72 -0.27
CA GLY A 90 5.41 14.44 -0.50
C GLY A 90 4.93 15.19 0.75
N ARG A 91 4.98 14.55 1.92
CA ARG A 91 4.65 15.18 3.21
C ARG A 91 5.62 16.29 3.58
N ALA A 92 6.92 16.06 3.45
CA ALA A 92 7.94 17.07 3.75
C ALA A 92 7.75 18.32 2.88
N LYS A 93 7.51 18.14 1.58
CA LYS A 93 7.21 19.21 0.64
C LYS A 93 5.94 19.99 1.05
N SER A 94 4.86 19.29 1.38
CA SER A 94 3.62 19.93 1.83
C SER A 94 3.81 20.77 3.10
N ASN A 95 4.52 20.22 4.09
CA ASN A 95 4.79 20.91 5.35
C ASN A 95 5.66 22.16 5.16
N TYR A 96 6.67 22.09 4.28
CA TYR A 96 7.50 23.24 3.92
C TYR A 96 6.66 24.38 3.36
N TYR A 97 5.79 24.12 2.37
CA TYR A 97 4.98 25.18 1.76
C TYR A 97 3.92 25.77 2.72
N LYS A 98 3.36 24.95 3.62
CA LYS A 98 2.48 25.46 4.68
C LYS A 98 3.21 26.45 5.58
N ALA A 99 4.40 26.07 6.06
CA ALA A 99 5.21 26.93 6.93
C ALA A 99 5.71 28.23 6.25
N VAL A 100 5.87 28.22 4.93
CA VAL A 100 6.19 29.44 4.16
C VAL A 100 4.97 30.35 4.03
N ASN A 101 3.79 29.79 3.79
CA ASN A 101 2.55 30.56 3.62
C ASN A 101 2.06 31.18 4.93
N ASP A 102 2.23 30.49 6.07
CA ASP A 102 1.81 30.99 7.39
C ASP A 102 2.67 32.17 7.90
N LYS A 103 3.84 32.41 7.28
CA LYS A 103 4.76 33.52 7.61
C LYS A 103 4.49 34.79 6.79
N LYS A 104 3.48 34.79 5.94
CA LYS A 104 3.10 35.90 5.07
C LYS A 104 1.84 36.57 5.57
#